data_AF-A0A2H0P109-F1
#
_entry.id   AF-A0A2H0P109-F1
#
_cell.length_a   1.000
_cell.length_b   1.000
_cell.length_c   1.000
_cell.angle_alpha   90.00
_cell.angle_beta   90.00
_cell.angle_gamma   90.00
#
_symmetry.space_group_name_H-M   'P 1'
#
loop_
_entity.id
_entity.type
_entity.pdbx_description
1 polymer ?
#
loop_
_entity_poly.entity_id
_entity_poly.type
_entity_poly.pdbx_seq_one_letter_code
_entity_poly.pdbx_strand_id
1 'polypeptide(L)'
;MRIALIAAFLLTPLMARAQDANFEADIQEATGRLSKNIRGAKIAQDKQAQDAASSRTACAPQTDAEPKLFSSDVRWGLSMPDMLALYKKLYESDKRLKGRAHFNAATGRFELPHSSDLGGPVVVPDILIKALVRHIQAAFDKDYIDAVFFPDMGHSHLLIPDSLWKSKYDAYPVARQSRFYEDAFADPAVHVFYHTAEQLKSLKEDGTVLDDQRIKWRHKTRNIAGPISEAAELTVYQNPASKANTVGEVPGFRWWGAGFNISANKNGCFSFTRAGESVRFDISLSDLEPDPANPSYGD
;
A
#
# COMPACT_ATOMS: atom_id res chain seq x y z
N MET A 1 -44.53 -40.01 33.44
CA MET A 1 -44.95 -41.34 32.94
C MET A 1 -46.35 -41.23 32.34
N ARG A 2 -46.45 -41.03 31.03
CA ARG A 2 -47.60 -41.38 30.17
C ARG A 2 -47.17 -41.20 28.71
N ILE A 3 -47.33 -42.29 27.97
CA ILE A 3 -46.96 -42.57 26.59
C ILE A 3 -48.21 -42.41 25.73
N ALA A 4 -48.08 -41.84 24.52
CA ALA A 4 -48.83 -42.14 23.28
C ALA A 4 -48.39 -41.10 22.21
N LEU A 5 -47.56 -41.38 21.20
CA LEU A 5 -47.62 -42.25 20.00
C LEU A 5 -48.61 -41.83 18.89
N ILE A 6 -48.04 -41.70 17.67
CA ILE A 6 -48.60 -41.89 16.30
C ILE A 6 -49.30 -40.67 15.69
N ALA A 7 -49.19 -40.28 14.41
CA ALA A 7 -48.28 -40.49 13.26
C ALA A 7 -48.88 -39.57 12.13
N ALA A 8 -48.13 -38.93 11.24
CA ALA A 8 -47.73 -39.39 9.89
C ALA A 8 -48.13 -38.32 8.85
N PHE A 9 -47.16 -37.95 8.02
CA PHE A 9 -47.22 -37.56 6.59
C PHE A 9 -48.18 -36.46 6.12
N LEU A 10 -47.58 -35.43 5.51
CA LEU A 10 -47.86 -35.02 4.12
C LEU A 10 -46.62 -34.32 3.51
N LEU A 11 -46.03 -35.00 2.52
CA LEU A 11 -45.04 -34.51 1.57
C LEU A 11 -45.68 -33.56 0.54
N THR A 12 -44.93 -32.55 0.09
CA THR A 12 -44.90 -31.99 -1.29
C THR A 12 -43.95 -30.78 -1.34
N PRO A 13 -43.43 -30.36 -2.51
CA PRO A 13 -42.61 -31.12 -3.46
C PRO A 13 -41.20 -30.50 -3.62
N LEU A 14 -40.24 -31.33 -4.05
CA LEU A 14 -38.96 -30.89 -4.58
C LEU A 14 -39.18 -30.03 -5.84
N MET A 15 -38.72 -28.78 -5.82
CA MET A 15 -38.40 -28.06 -7.05
C MET A 15 -37.03 -28.52 -7.54
N ALA A 16 -37.05 -29.37 -8.57
CA ALA A 16 -35.89 -29.69 -9.37
C ALA A 16 -35.44 -28.41 -10.12
N ARG A 17 -34.28 -27.86 -9.73
CA ARG A 17 -33.51 -26.94 -10.57
C ARG A 17 -32.92 -27.77 -11.70
N ALA A 18 -33.34 -27.52 -12.92
CA ALA A 18 -32.57 -27.91 -14.10
C ALA A 18 -31.23 -27.17 -14.03
N GLN A 19 -30.15 -27.91 -13.80
CA GLN A 19 -28.79 -27.41 -13.98
C GLN A 19 -28.52 -27.40 -15.48
N ASP A 20 -28.35 -26.20 -16.03
CA ASP A 20 -27.89 -26.01 -17.40
C ASP A 20 -26.49 -26.60 -17.56
N ALA A 21 -26.39 -27.71 -18.28
CA ALA A 21 -25.11 -28.35 -18.63
C ALA A 21 -24.18 -27.42 -19.45
N ASN A 22 -24.71 -26.31 -19.98
CA ASN A 22 -23.92 -25.30 -20.69
C ASN A 22 -23.19 -24.33 -19.75
N PHE A 23 -23.63 -24.17 -18.49
CA PHE A 23 -22.99 -23.23 -17.56
C PHE A 23 -21.62 -23.72 -17.06
N GLU A 24 -21.46 -25.02 -16.83
CA GLU A 24 -20.16 -25.57 -16.41
C GLU A 24 -19.12 -25.59 -17.54
N ALA A 25 -19.56 -25.77 -18.78
CA ALA A 25 -18.69 -25.71 -19.96
C ALA A 25 -18.17 -24.27 -20.21
N ASP A 26 -19.05 -23.27 -20.06
CA ASP A 26 -18.68 -21.85 -20.20
C ASP A 26 -17.72 -21.39 -19.09
N ILE A 27 -17.85 -21.92 -17.87
CA ILE A 27 -16.90 -21.65 -16.76
C ILE A 27 -15.55 -22.35 -17.01
N GLN A 28 -15.54 -23.58 -17.54
CA GLN A 28 -14.29 -24.29 -17.84
C GLN A 28 -13.51 -23.65 -19.00
N GLU A 29 -14.19 -23.11 -20.02
CA GLU A 29 -13.52 -22.40 -21.11
C GLU A 29 -13.01 -21.02 -20.67
N ALA A 30 -13.77 -20.29 -19.84
CA ALA A 30 -13.35 -19.02 -19.26
C ALA A 30 -12.12 -19.18 -18.33
N THR A 31 -12.13 -20.19 -17.46
CA THR A 31 -11.00 -20.49 -16.55
C THR A 31 -9.76 -21.01 -17.30
N GLY A 32 -9.96 -21.78 -18.38
CA GLY A 32 -8.89 -22.23 -19.27
C GLY A 32 -8.16 -21.11 -19.99
N ARG A 33 -8.89 -20.12 -20.54
CA ARG A 33 -8.32 -18.92 -21.19
C ARG A 33 -7.65 -17.97 -20.18
N LEU A 34 -8.18 -17.83 -18.97
CA LEU A 34 -7.55 -17.11 -17.85
C LEU A 34 -6.19 -17.73 -17.49
N SER A 35 -6.08 -19.06 -17.40
CA SER A 35 -4.85 -19.74 -16.96
C SER A 35 -3.64 -19.54 -17.90
N LYS A 36 -3.86 -19.46 -19.22
CA LYS A 36 -2.79 -19.22 -20.21
C LYS A 36 -2.36 -17.75 -20.25
N ASN A 37 -3.28 -16.80 -20.07
CA ASN A 37 -2.96 -15.38 -19.97
C ASN A 37 -2.20 -15.05 -18.68
N ILE A 38 -2.51 -15.74 -17.57
CA ILE A 38 -1.82 -15.56 -16.29
C ILE A 38 -0.34 -16.00 -16.36
N ARG A 39 0.00 -17.08 -17.09
CA ARG A 39 1.41 -17.51 -17.23
C ARG A 39 2.25 -16.55 -18.07
N GLY A 40 1.70 -16.00 -19.16
CA GLY A 40 2.36 -14.97 -19.97
C GLY A 40 2.54 -13.65 -19.22
N ALA A 41 1.51 -13.23 -18.48
CA ALA A 41 1.55 -12.05 -17.62
C ALA A 41 2.55 -12.21 -16.47
N LYS A 42 2.64 -13.39 -15.85
CA LYS A 42 3.59 -13.66 -14.76
C LYS A 42 5.05 -13.58 -15.22
N ILE A 43 5.38 -14.14 -16.39
CA ILE A 43 6.75 -14.08 -16.94
C ILE A 43 7.14 -12.65 -17.35
N ALA A 44 6.19 -11.87 -17.90
CA ALA A 44 6.41 -10.45 -18.18
C ALA A 44 6.56 -9.63 -16.89
N GLN A 45 5.75 -9.90 -15.87
CA GLN A 45 5.82 -9.27 -14.55
C GLN A 45 7.14 -9.58 -13.83
N ASP A 46 7.72 -10.77 -13.97
CA ASP A 46 9.00 -11.17 -13.34
C ASP A 46 10.20 -10.50 -14.02
N LYS A 47 10.20 -10.39 -15.35
CA LYS A 47 11.24 -9.64 -16.09
C LYS A 47 11.13 -8.13 -15.85
N GLN A 48 9.92 -7.60 -15.72
CA GLN A 48 9.66 -6.18 -15.51
C GLN A 48 9.90 -5.72 -14.06
N ALA A 49 9.79 -6.63 -13.08
CA ALA A 49 10.26 -6.36 -11.70
C ALA A 49 11.79 -6.39 -11.58
N GLN A 50 12.49 -7.09 -12.49
CA GLN A 50 13.94 -7.01 -12.60
C GLN A 50 14.40 -5.72 -13.31
N ASP A 51 13.63 -5.23 -14.28
CA ASP A 51 13.86 -3.93 -14.96
C ASP A 51 13.33 -2.71 -14.17
N ALA A 52 12.67 -2.93 -13.03
CA ALA A 52 12.27 -1.87 -12.08
C ALA A 52 13.48 -1.16 -11.42
N ALA A 53 14.70 -1.58 -11.76
CA ALA A 53 15.94 -0.87 -11.48
C ALA A 53 15.96 0.49 -12.22
N SER A 54 15.41 1.50 -11.54
CA SER A 54 15.91 2.88 -11.46
C SER A 54 17.04 3.23 -12.45
N SER A 55 16.83 4.27 -13.26
CA SER A 55 17.98 5.02 -13.77
C SER A 55 18.66 5.64 -12.55
N ARG A 56 19.86 5.14 -12.20
CA ARG A 56 20.69 5.66 -11.11
C ARG A 56 20.82 7.18 -11.18
N THR A 57 20.80 7.73 -12.40
CA THR A 57 20.82 9.16 -12.72
C THR A 57 19.61 9.93 -12.18
N ALA A 58 18.42 9.33 -12.14
CA ALA A 58 17.21 9.97 -11.64
C ALA A 58 17.08 9.94 -10.10
N CYS A 59 17.97 9.19 -9.44
CA CYS A 59 18.04 9.06 -7.99
C CYS A 59 19.18 9.88 -7.39
N ALA A 60 19.44 11.09 -7.90
CA ALA A 60 20.45 11.96 -7.31
C ALA A 60 20.07 12.42 -5.89
N PRO A 61 21.04 12.74 -5.03
CA PRO A 61 20.78 13.39 -3.74
C PRO A 61 19.87 14.60 -3.90
N GLN A 62 18.97 14.82 -2.93
CA GLN A 62 18.13 16.01 -2.91
C GLN A 62 18.98 17.26 -2.69
N THR A 63 18.70 18.32 -3.45
CA THR A 63 19.35 19.63 -3.28
C THR A 63 18.41 20.60 -2.59
N ASP A 64 18.93 21.68 -2.02
CA ASP A 64 18.12 22.70 -1.35
C ASP A 64 17.19 23.45 -2.31
N ALA A 65 17.53 23.50 -3.60
CA ALA A 65 16.74 24.14 -4.64
C ALA A 65 15.58 23.26 -5.15
N GLU A 66 15.54 21.97 -4.78
CA GLU A 66 14.46 21.08 -5.22
C GLU A 66 13.13 21.45 -4.52
N PRO A 67 12.04 21.67 -5.29
CA PRO A 67 10.73 21.89 -4.71
C PRO A 67 10.28 20.67 -3.88
N LYS A 68 9.79 20.94 -2.66
CA LYS A 68 9.35 19.90 -1.73
C LYS A 68 7.83 19.82 -1.71
N LEU A 69 7.33 18.59 -1.53
CA LEU A 69 5.93 18.33 -1.22
C LEU A 69 5.71 18.58 0.27
N PHE A 70 4.68 19.35 0.60
CA PHE A 70 4.32 19.70 1.98
C PHE A 70 2.93 19.16 2.35
N SER A 71 2.59 19.19 3.63
CA SER A 71 1.26 18.80 4.10
C SER A 71 0.16 19.73 3.59
N SER A 72 0.49 20.99 3.25
CA SER A 72 -0.42 21.97 2.64
C SER A 72 -0.71 21.70 1.15
N ASP A 73 0.03 20.80 0.51
CA ASP A 73 -0.24 20.35 -0.87
C ASP A 73 -1.35 19.30 -0.95
N VAL A 74 -1.76 18.75 0.19
CA VAL A 74 -2.82 17.76 0.34
C VAL A 74 -3.88 18.28 1.33
N ARG A 75 -5.08 17.69 1.32
CA ARG A 75 -6.17 18.11 2.22
C ARG A 75 -7.15 16.98 2.44
N TRP A 76 -7.85 17.02 3.56
CA TRP A 76 -8.85 16.02 3.92
C TRP A 76 -10.16 16.20 3.15
N GLY A 77 -10.99 15.14 3.14
CA GLY A 77 -12.36 15.21 2.63
C GLY A 77 -12.47 15.36 1.12
N LEU A 78 -11.48 14.89 0.35
CA LEU A 78 -11.50 14.93 -1.12
C LEU A 78 -12.60 14.02 -1.66
N SER A 79 -13.34 14.48 -2.67
CA SER A 79 -14.14 13.56 -3.50
C SER A 79 -13.20 12.67 -4.32
N MET A 80 -13.68 11.54 -4.85
CA MET A 80 -12.87 10.69 -5.72
C MET A 80 -12.32 11.45 -6.95
N PRO A 81 -13.13 12.24 -7.69
CA PRO A 81 -12.61 13.09 -8.76
C PRO A 81 -11.55 14.10 -8.31
N ASP A 82 -11.73 14.75 -7.16
CA ASP A 82 -10.76 15.73 -6.65
C ASP A 82 -9.44 15.07 -6.24
N MET A 83 -9.52 13.89 -5.63
CA MET A 83 -8.34 13.11 -5.25
C MET A 83 -7.51 12.72 -6.48
N LEU A 84 -8.16 12.25 -7.54
CA LEU A 84 -7.51 11.90 -8.81
C LEU A 84 -6.93 13.14 -9.53
N ALA A 85 -7.65 14.27 -9.50
CA ALA A 85 -7.17 15.52 -10.06
C ALA A 85 -5.93 16.03 -9.30
N LEU A 86 -5.95 15.94 -7.97
CA LEU A 86 -4.82 16.29 -7.12
C LEU A 86 -3.61 15.37 -7.38
N TYR A 87 -3.82 14.05 -7.46
CA TYR A 87 -2.77 13.10 -7.83
C TYR A 87 -2.10 13.50 -9.15
N LYS A 88 -2.88 13.75 -10.20
CA LYS A 88 -2.34 14.15 -11.51
C LYS A 88 -1.53 15.45 -11.40
N LYS A 89 -2.05 16.45 -10.69
CA LYS A 89 -1.33 17.72 -10.45
C LYS A 89 0.02 17.48 -9.77
N LEU A 90 0.07 16.66 -8.71
CA LEU A 90 1.29 16.40 -7.95
C LEU A 90 2.29 15.54 -8.73
N TYR A 91 1.79 14.53 -9.44
CA TYR A 91 2.63 13.66 -10.30
C TYR A 91 3.38 14.46 -11.36
N GLU A 92 2.69 15.41 -12.00
CA GLU A 92 3.27 16.27 -13.05
C GLU A 92 4.08 17.45 -12.50
N SER A 93 4.01 17.70 -11.19
CA SER A 93 4.78 18.77 -10.55
C SER A 93 6.24 18.37 -10.34
N ASP A 94 7.07 19.38 -10.08
CA ASP A 94 8.48 19.15 -9.69
C ASP A 94 8.63 18.99 -8.17
N LYS A 95 7.52 18.99 -7.40
CA LYS A 95 7.53 18.79 -5.95
C LYS A 95 7.75 17.32 -5.61
N ARG A 96 8.76 17.03 -4.80
CA ARG A 96 9.13 15.67 -4.39
C ARG A 96 9.15 15.52 -2.87
N LEU A 97 9.17 14.28 -2.38
CA LEU A 97 9.28 14.02 -0.95
C LEU A 97 10.59 14.60 -0.39
N LYS A 98 10.51 15.29 0.75
CA LYS A 98 11.69 15.72 1.51
C LYS A 98 12.45 14.48 1.99
N GLY A 99 13.78 14.50 1.91
CA GLY A 99 14.60 13.38 2.40
C GLY A 99 14.33 12.07 1.66
N ARG A 100 13.92 12.16 0.39
CA ARG A 100 13.67 10.97 -0.44
C ARG A 100 14.94 10.14 -0.65
N ALA A 101 14.74 8.86 -0.91
CA ALA A 101 15.83 7.95 -1.24
C ALA A 101 16.66 8.46 -2.44
N HIS A 102 17.97 8.19 -2.40
CA HIS A 102 18.90 8.52 -3.47
C HIS A 102 19.94 7.41 -3.64
N PHE A 103 20.60 7.36 -4.78
CA PHE A 103 21.69 6.43 -5.06
C PHE A 103 23.02 7.05 -4.63
N ASN A 104 23.71 6.39 -3.71
CA ASN A 104 25.05 6.75 -3.30
C ASN A 104 26.06 6.04 -4.20
N ALA A 105 26.70 6.79 -5.11
CA ALA A 105 27.64 6.24 -6.08
C ALA A 105 28.92 5.67 -5.44
N ALA A 106 29.30 6.15 -4.24
CA ALA A 106 30.49 5.66 -3.54
C ALA A 106 30.25 4.28 -2.90
N THR A 107 29.04 4.05 -2.37
CA THR A 107 28.66 2.78 -1.73
C THR A 107 27.97 1.81 -2.69
N GLY A 108 27.50 2.31 -3.84
CA GLY A 108 26.74 1.54 -4.82
C GLY A 108 25.33 1.19 -4.37
N ARG A 109 24.77 1.89 -3.38
CA ARG A 109 23.52 1.54 -2.71
C ARG A 109 22.50 2.68 -2.73
N PHE A 110 21.23 2.34 -2.60
CA PHE A 110 20.19 3.33 -2.31
C PHE A 110 20.16 3.64 -0.81
N GLU A 111 20.04 4.91 -0.47
CA GLU A 111 20.08 5.41 0.90
C GLU A 111 18.93 6.39 1.15
N LEU A 112 18.27 6.23 2.29
CA LEU A 112 17.30 7.18 2.85
C LEU A 112 18.04 8.10 3.83
N PRO A 113 18.07 9.42 3.60
CA PRO A 113 18.58 10.38 4.58
C PRO A 113 17.93 10.21 5.95
N HIS A 114 18.76 10.17 6.99
CA HIS A 114 18.31 10.07 8.37
C HIS A 114 19.35 10.71 9.31
N SER A 115 18.93 11.12 10.50
CA SER A 115 19.78 11.89 11.42
C SER A 115 21.02 11.10 11.86
N SER A 116 22.18 11.77 11.96
CA SER A 116 23.40 11.18 12.52
C SER A 116 23.19 10.66 13.93
N ASP A 117 22.37 11.36 14.73
CA ASP A 117 22.05 10.99 16.10
C ASP A 117 21.17 9.73 16.19
N LEU A 118 20.60 9.31 15.06
CA LEU A 118 19.81 8.09 14.89
C LEU A 118 20.57 7.02 14.10
N GLY A 119 21.88 7.21 13.90
CA GLY A 119 22.76 6.27 13.22
C GLY A 119 23.02 6.58 11.74
N GLY A 120 22.63 7.76 11.26
CA GLY A 120 22.89 8.24 9.90
C GLY A 120 21.99 7.60 8.83
N PRO A 121 22.33 7.74 7.54
CA PRO A 121 21.51 7.25 6.43
C PRO A 121 21.16 5.76 6.54
N VAL A 122 19.94 5.41 6.14
CA VAL A 122 19.43 4.04 6.11
C VAL A 122 19.66 3.45 4.73
N VAL A 123 20.39 2.34 4.64
CA VAL A 123 20.51 1.60 3.38
C VAL A 123 19.17 0.95 3.03
N VAL A 124 18.66 1.20 1.83
CA VAL A 124 17.43 0.60 1.30
C VAL A 124 17.80 -0.72 0.63
N PRO A 125 17.38 -1.88 1.17
CA PRO A 125 17.67 -3.16 0.54
C PRO A 125 16.80 -3.36 -0.72
N ASP A 126 17.36 -4.01 -1.75
CA ASP A 126 16.66 -4.26 -3.02
C ASP A 126 15.35 -5.02 -2.84
N ILE A 127 15.27 -5.91 -1.84
CA ILE A 127 14.06 -6.67 -1.54
C ILE A 127 12.89 -5.77 -1.14
N LEU A 128 13.15 -4.68 -0.40
CA LEU A 128 12.11 -3.70 -0.08
C LEU A 128 11.60 -3.05 -1.35
N ILE A 129 12.48 -2.54 -2.22
CA ILE A 129 12.09 -1.86 -3.47
C ILE A 129 11.21 -2.77 -4.33
N LYS A 130 11.62 -4.04 -4.50
CA LYS A 130 10.84 -5.05 -5.21
C LYS A 130 9.48 -5.31 -4.57
N ALA A 131 9.44 -5.46 -3.24
CA ALA A 131 8.18 -5.65 -2.50
C ALA A 131 7.24 -4.47 -2.70
N LEU A 132 7.73 -3.21 -2.62
CA LEU A 132 6.91 -2.02 -2.85
C LEU A 132 6.32 -1.98 -4.27
N VAL A 133 7.13 -2.27 -5.29
CA VAL A 133 6.66 -2.36 -6.67
C VAL A 133 5.55 -3.41 -6.79
N ARG A 134 5.75 -4.60 -6.20
CA ARG A 134 4.74 -5.67 -6.20
C ARG A 134 3.47 -5.28 -5.46
N HIS A 135 3.59 -4.66 -4.29
CA HIS A 135 2.44 -4.19 -3.52
C HIS A 135 1.65 -3.13 -4.29
N ILE A 136 2.31 -2.15 -4.90
CA ILE A 136 1.65 -1.11 -5.70
C ILE A 136 0.90 -1.74 -6.88
N GLN A 137 1.55 -2.64 -7.62
CA GLN A 137 0.92 -3.34 -8.74
C GLN A 137 -0.28 -4.17 -8.30
N ALA A 138 -0.11 -4.99 -7.25
CA ALA A 138 -1.20 -5.80 -6.70
C ALA A 138 -2.35 -4.96 -6.16
N ALA A 139 -2.07 -3.80 -5.58
CA ALA A 139 -3.09 -2.88 -5.08
C ALA A 139 -3.91 -2.28 -6.22
N PHE A 140 -3.28 -1.92 -7.35
CA PHE A 140 -4.01 -1.53 -8.56
C PHE A 140 -4.83 -2.69 -9.14
N ASP A 141 -4.23 -3.87 -9.29
CA ASP A 141 -4.89 -5.05 -9.85
C ASP A 141 -6.13 -5.49 -9.04
N LYS A 142 -6.10 -5.24 -7.73
CA LYS A 142 -7.20 -5.56 -6.79
C LYS A 142 -8.14 -4.39 -6.53
N ASP A 143 -7.99 -3.28 -7.25
CA ASP A 143 -8.82 -2.10 -7.06
C ASP A 143 -8.78 -1.53 -5.62
N TYR A 144 -7.66 -1.75 -4.92
CA TYR A 144 -7.44 -1.25 -3.55
C TYR A 144 -6.92 0.18 -3.51
N ILE A 145 -6.38 0.67 -4.62
CA ILE A 145 -5.88 2.03 -4.81
C ILE A 145 -6.33 2.60 -6.15
N ASP A 146 -6.33 3.93 -6.24
CA ASP A 146 -6.62 4.73 -7.43
C ASP A 146 -5.38 5.56 -7.84
N ALA A 147 -4.53 5.87 -6.86
CA ALA A 147 -3.31 6.66 -6.98
C ALA A 147 -2.23 6.18 -6.00
N VAL A 148 -0.99 6.63 -6.19
CA VAL A 148 0.14 6.40 -5.26
C VAL A 148 0.65 7.76 -4.79
N PHE A 149 0.18 8.23 -3.65
CA PHE A 149 0.53 9.51 -3.01
C PHE A 149 -0.14 9.59 -1.64
N PHE A 150 0.18 10.58 -0.81
CA PHE A 150 -0.26 10.60 0.60
C PHE A 150 -1.76 10.29 0.84
N PRO A 151 -2.74 10.89 0.13
CA PRO A 151 -4.15 10.52 0.25
C PRO A 151 -4.51 9.06 -0.09
N ASP A 152 -3.68 8.34 -0.84
CA ASP A 152 -3.94 6.98 -1.31
C ASP A 152 -2.64 6.16 -1.45
N MET A 153 -2.36 5.28 -0.48
CA MET A 153 -1.16 4.43 -0.42
C MET A 153 0.16 5.22 -0.40
N GLY A 154 0.16 6.43 0.15
CA GLY A 154 1.36 7.23 0.30
C GLY A 154 1.92 7.30 1.71
N HIS A 155 1.23 6.73 2.70
CA HIS A 155 1.68 6.67 4.08
C HIS A 155 1.73 5.20 4.53
N SER A 156 2.81 4.82 5.21
CA SER A 156 3.03 3.44 5.64
C SER A 156 3.51 3.30 7.08
N HIS A 157 3.24 2.11 7.62
CA HIS A 157 3.69 1.62 8.90
C HIS A 157 4.34 0.25 8.72
N LEU A 158 5.03 -0.24 9.75
CA LEU A 158 5.50 -1.63 9.76
C LEU A 158 4.69 -2.45 10.76
N LEU A 159 4.22 -3.62 10.32
CA LEU A 159 3.73 -4.67 11.20
C LEU A 159 4.86 -5.67 11.40
N ILE A 160 5.39 -5.70 12.62
CA ILE A 160 6.49 -6.58 13.00
C ILE A 160 5.89 -7.66 13.90
N PRO A 161 5.99 -8.97 13.58
CA PRO A 161 5.45 -10.01 14.44
C PRO A 161 5.92 -9.84 15.89
N ASP A 162 5.02 -9.96 16.87
CA ASP A 162 5.32 -9.67 18.28
C ASP A 162 6.50 -10.52 18.82
N SER A 163 6.59 -11.77 18.38
CA SER A 163 7.70 -12.67 18.73
C SER A 163 9.04 -12.18 18.17
N LEU A 164 9.03 -11.65 16.95
CA LEU A 164 10.21 -11.10 16.30
C LEU A 164 10.62 -9.76 16.92
N TRP A 165 9.64 -8.91 17.25
CA TRP A 165 9.88 -7.66 17.96
C TRP A 165 10.63 -7.91 19.27
N LYS A 166 10.11 -8.80 20.13
CA LYS A 166 10.68 -9.12 21.44
C LYS A 166 12.04 -9.83 21.40
N SER A 167 12.35 -10.52 20.30
CA SER A 167 13.59 -11.30 20.20
C SER A 167 14.71 -10.57 19.48
N LYS A 168 14.38 -9.57 18.65
CA LYS A 168 15.34 -8.88 17.78
C LYS A 168 15.28 -7.36 17.88
N TYR A 169 14.08 -6.79 17.79
CA TYR A 169 13.95 -5.35 17.49
C TYR A 169 13.80 -4.44 18.70
N ASP A 170 13.23 -4.92 19.81
CA ASP A 170 12.99 -4.11 21.02
C ASP A 170 14.28 -3.65 21.73
N ALA A 171 15.39 -4.33 21.47
CA ALA A 171 16.71 -4.04 22.01
C ALA A 171 17.49 -2.97 21.23
N TYR A 172 16.98 -2.47 20.10
CA TYR A 172 17.69 -1.47 19.30
C TYR A 172 17.82 -0.13 20.06
N PRO A 173 19.05 0.36 20.30
CA PRO A 173 19.23 1.70 20.84
C PRO A 173 18.75 2.76 19.85
N VAL A 174 18.16 3.86 20.34
CA VAL A 174 17.71 4.99 19.50
C VAL A 174 18.85 5.52 18.62
N ALA A 175 20.07 5.58 19.15
CA ALA A 175 21.25 6.02 18.39
C ALA A 175 21.64 5.10 17.21
N ARG A 176 21.01 3.93 17.10
CA ARG A 176 21.19 2.95 16.01
C ARG A 176 19.87 2.65 15.30
N GLN A 177 18.90 3.56 15.35
CA GLN A 177 17.61 3.39 14.70
C GLN A 177 17.75 3.17 13.18
N SER A 178 18.78 3.72 12.53
CA SER A 178 19.08 3.43 11.13
C SER A 178 19.26 1.93 10.86
N ARG A 179 19.97 1.22 11.76
CA ARG A 179 20.17 -0.22 11.67
C ARG A 179 18.91 -1.02 11.93
N PHE A 180 18.02 -0.52 12.80
CA PHE A 180 16.69 -1.10 12.96
C PHE A 180 15.92 -1.06 11.63
N TYR A 181 15.90 0.09 10.95
CA TYR A 181 15.23 0.20 9.66
C TYR A 181 15.86 -0.71 8.59
N GLU A 182 17.18 -0.74 8.48
CA GLU A 182 17.88 -1.61 7.53
C GLU A 182 17.51 -3.09 7.74
N ASP A 183 17.54 -3.56 8.99
CA ASP A 183 17.20 -4.93 9.32
C ASP A 183 15.71 -5.23 9.07
N ALA A 184 14.81 -4.33 9.48
CA ALA A 184 13.37 -4.51 9.30
C ALA A 184 12.99 -4.47 7.81
N PHE A 185 13.63 -3.60 7.02
CA PHE A 185 13.42 -3.52 5.57
C PHE A 185 14.00 -4.70 4.79
N ALA A 186 14.86 -5.52 5.40
CA ALA A 186 15.40 -6.73 4.81
C ALA A 186 14.71 -8.01 5.30
N ASP A 187 13.79 -7.91 6.26
CA ASP A 187 13.21 -9.07 6.93
C ASP A 187 11.86 -9.49 6.30
N PRO A 188 11.77 -10.68 5.69
CA PRO A 188 10.55 -11.11 5.00
C PRO A 188 9.37 -11.39 5.93
N ALA A 189 9.60 -11.48 7.24
CA ALA A 189 8.52 -11.61 8.23
C ALA A 189 7.88 -10.26 8.60
N VAL A 190 8.50 -9.14 8.24
CA VAL A 190 7.93 -7.80 8.45
C VAL A 190 6.99 -7.48 7.30
N HIS A 191 5.84 -6.90 7.62
CA HIS A 191 4.88 -6.44 6.62
C HIS A 191 4.90 -4.92 6.57
N VAL A 192 4.82 -4.38 5.35
CA VAL A 192 4.50 -2.97 5.16
C VAL A 192 2.99 -2.84 5.16
N PHE A 193 2.48 -2.01 6.04
CA PHE A 193 1.07 -1.67 6.13
C PHE A 193 0.85 -0.27 5.53
N TYR A 194 -0.23 -0.11 4.78
CA TYR A 194 -0.58 1.11 4.09
C TYR A 194 -1.99 1.54 4.45
N HIS A 195 -2.16 2.83 4.70
CA HIS A 195 -3.46 3.46 4.60
C HIS A 195 -3.74 3.81 3.13
N THR A 196 -4.86 3.32 2.62
CA THR A 196 -5.39 3.66 1.29
C THR A 196 -6.61 4.54 1.47
N ALA A 197 -6.94 5.39 0.49
CA ALA A 197 -8.08 6.31 0.57
C ALA A 197 -8.12 7.16 1.87
N GLU A 198 -6.95 7.48 2.45
CA GLU A 198 -6.83 8.14 3.74
C GLU A 198 -7.55 9.48 3.77
N GLN A 199 -7.36 10.32 2.75
CA GLN A 199 -8.02 11.63 2.67
C GLN A 199 -9.28 11.63 1.79
N LEU A 200 -9.72 10.46 1.31
CA LEU A 200 -10.97 10.32 0.57
C LEU A 200 -12.18 10.49 1.48
N LYS A 201 -13.10 11.38 1.09
CA LYS A 201 -14.41 11.51 1.71
C LYS A 201 -15.21 10.23 1.48
N SER A 202 -15.29 9.39 2.50
CA SER A 202 -16.06 8.14 2.48
C SER A 202 -17.32 8.18 3.34
N LEU A 203 -17.45 9.17 4.22
CA LEU A 203 -18.54 9.30 5.17
C LEU A 203 -19.40 10.53 4.89
N LYS A 204 -20.70 10.43 5.22
CA LYS A 204 -21.63 11.55 5.37
C LYS A 204 -21.42 12.22 6.73
N GLU A 205 -22.08 13.35 6.94
CA GLU A 205 -22.06 14.10 8.21
C GLU A 205 -22.57 13.28 9.40
N ASP A 206 -23.53 12.38 9.17
CA ASP A 206 -24.06 11.45 10.19
C ASP A 206 -23.09 10.28 10.51
N GLY A 207 -21.96 10.19 9.81
CA GLY A 207 -20.96 9.14 9.96
C GLY A 207 -21.27 7.85 9.21
N THR A 208 -22.35 7.78 8.42
CA THR A 208 -22.63 6.64 7.55
C THR A 208 -21.78 6.71 6.27
N VAL A 209 -21.44 5.55 5.71
CA VAL A 209 -20.68 5.49 4.44
C VAL A 209 -21.53 6.05 3.30
N LEU A 210 -20.93 6.84 2.41
CA LEU A 210 -21.59 7.35 1.21
C LEU A 210 -22.15 6.22 0.35
N ASP A 211 -23.31 6.46 -0.27
CA ASP A 211 -24.02 5.46 -1.08
C ASP A 211 -23.48 5.40 -2.52
N ASP A 212 -22.19 5.14 -2.64
CA ASP A 212 -21.49 4.88 -3.90
C ASP A 212 -20.73 3.56 -3.78
N GLN A 213 -20.83 2.69 -4.79
CA GLN A 213 -20.24 1.35 -4.72
C GLN A 213 -18.71 1.38 -4.65
N ARG A 214 -18.06 2.28 -5.39
CA ARG A 214 -16.60 2.44 -5.34
C ARG A 214 -16.19 2.98 -3.98
N ILE A 215 -16.90 3.97 -3.44
CA ILE A 215 -16.61 4.52 -2.11
C ILE A 215 -16.79 3.46 -1.01
N LYS A 216 -17.86 2.67 -1.06
CA LYS A 216 -18.08 1.53 -0.13
C LYS A 216 -16.97 0.50 -0.21
N TRP A 217 -16.49 0.20 -1.41
CA TRP A 217 -15.35 -0.68 -1.62
C TRP A 217 -14.08 -0.10 -1.03
N ARG A 218 -13.71 1.13 -1.39
CA ARG A 218 -12.51 1.82 -0.89
C ARG A 218 -12.54 1.99 0.62
N HIS A 219 -13.71 2.23 1.22
CA HIS A 219 -13.88 2.26 2.67
C HIS A 219 -13.52 0.92 3.33
N LYS A 220 -13.92 -0.21 2.72
CA LYS A 220 -13.61 -1.57 3.22
C LYS A 220 -12.16 -1.98 3.01
N THR A 221 -11.49 -1.43 2.00
CA THR A 221 -10.10 -1.75 1.61
C THR A 221 -9.10 -0.67 2.01
N ARG A 222 -9.50 0.23 2.92
CA ARG A 222 -8.72 1.38 3.41
C ARG A 222 -7.41 1.01 4.10
N ASN A 223 -7.23 -0.25 4.49
CA ASN A 223 -6.01 -0.71 5.15
C ASN A 223 -5.56 -2.01 4.51
N ILE A 224 -4.35 -2.01 3.98
CA ILE A 224 -3.75 -3.19 3.36
C ILE A 224 -2.35 -3.41 3.92
N ALA A 225 -1.90 -4.65 4.03
CA ALA A 225 -0.49 -4.94 4.30
C ALA A 225 0.02 -6.07 3.42
N GLY A 226 1.30 -6.02 3.09
CA GLY A 226 2.02 -7.07 2.36
C GLY A 226 3.39 -7.33 2.98
N PRO A 227 3.89 -8.58 2.92
CA PRO A 227 5.20 -8.94 3.46
C PRO A 227 6.34 -8.34 2.64
N ILE A 228 7.49 -8.07 3.25
CA ILE A 228 8.69 -7.64 2.53
C ILE A 228 9.34 -8.84 1.82
N SER A 229 8.70 -9.27 0.73
CA SER A 229 9.15 -10.41 -0.07
C SER A 229 8.82 -10.17 -1.54
N GLU A 230 9.19 -11.13 -2.41
CA GLU A 230 8.79 -11.08 -3.82
C GLU A 230 7.30 -11.47 -4.03
N ALA A 231 6.58 -11.84 -2.96
CA ALA A 231 5.16 -12.14 -3.02
C ALA A 231 4.33 -10.87 -3.22
N ALA A 232 3.33 -10.95 -4.09
CA ALA A 232 2.37 -9.87 -4.36
C ALA A 232 1.11 -9.96 -3.48
N GLU A 233 1.20 -10.64 -2.34
CA GLU A 233 0.06 -10.87 -1.46
C GLU A 233 -0.24 -9.63 -0.63
N LEU A 234 -1.52 -9.21 -0.65
CA LEU A 234 -2.02 -8.10 0.14
C LEU A 234 -3.18 -8.59 0.99
N THR A 235 -3.08 -8.38 2.30
CA THR A 235 -4.15 -8.65 3.27
C THR A 235 -4.88 -7.35 3.56
N VAL A 236 -6.21 -7.37 3.49
CA VAL A 236 -7.06 -6.24 3.90
C VAL A 236 -7.36 -6.36 5.39
N TYR A 237 -7.10 -5.28 6.13
CA TYR A 237 -7.46 -5.17 7.54
C TYR A 237 -8.65 -4.23 7.72
N GLN A 238 -9.54 -4.59 8.63
CA GLN A 238 -10.74 -3.80 8.93
C GLN A 238 -10.85 -3.55 10.43
N ASN A 239 -11.29 -2.35 10.76
CA ASN A 239 -11.67 -1.94 12.10
C ASN A 239 -13.11 -1.43 12.09
N PRO A 240 -14.11 -2.33 12.20
CA PRO A 240 -15.52 -1.92 12.17
C PRO A 240 -15.93 -1.05 13.37
N ALA A 241 -15.12 -0.97 14.43
CA ALA A 241 -15.35 -0.07 15.55
C ALA A 241 -14.97 1.40 15.22
N SER A 242 -14.08 1.61 14.25
CA SER A 242 -13.76 2.94 13.73
C SER A 242 -14.76 3.35 12.64
N LYS A 243 -15.39 4.52 12.79
CA LYS A 243 -16.29 5.08 11.75
C LYS A 243 -15.61 5.18 10.38
N ALA A 244 -14.34 5.55 10.32
CA ALA A 244 -13.57 5.65 9.08
C ALA A 244 -12.94 4.31 8.66
N ASN A 245 -13.18 3.21 9.39
CA ASN A 245 -12.51 1.93 9.23
C ASN A 245 -10.97 1.99 9.34
N THR A 246 -10.40 3.00 10.04
CA THR A 246 -8.95 3.11 10.26
C THR A 246 -8.46 2.04 11.23
N VAL A 247 -7.44 1.28 10.83
CA VAL A 247 -6.77 0.29 11.67
C VAL A 247 -5.50 0.91 12.26
N GLY A 248 -5.36 0.94 13.59
CA GLY A 248 -4.17 1.44 14.29
C GLY A 248 -3.39 0.36 15.05
N GLU A 249 -3.87 -0.88 15.01
CA GLU A 249 -3.25 -2.03 15.66
C GLU A 249 -3.67 -3.32 14.94
N VAL A 250 -2.80 -4.33 14.94
CA VAL A 250 -3.08 -5.64 14.36
C VAL A 250 -2.66 -6.72 15.36
N PRO A 251 -3.59 -7.58 15.82
CA PRO A 251 -3.26 -8.63 16.78
C PRO A 251 -2.11 -9.54 16.29
N GLY A 252 -1.14 -9.80 17.18
CA GLY A 252 0.05 -10.60 16.88
C GLY A 252 1.21 -9.81 16.26
N PHE A 253 1.05 -8.50 16.05
CA PHE A 253 2.07 -7.62 15.53
C PHE A 253 2.31 -6.42 16.44
N ARG A 254 3.58 -6.07 16.60
CA ARG A 254 4.00 -4.74 17.01
C ARG A 254 3.74 -3.77 15.86
N TRP A 255 2.93 -2.76 16.15
CA TRP A 255 2.76 -1.60 15.29
C TRP A 255 3.95 -0.63 15.43
N TRP A 256 4.66 -0.40 14.33
CA TRP A 256 5.68 0.63 14.23
C TRP A 256 5.18 1.78 13.36
N GLY A 257 4.75 2.86 14.02
CA GLY A 257 4.08 4.00 13.36
C GLY A 257 4.98 4.80 12.42
N ALA A 258 6.29 4.80 12.63
CA ALA A 258 7.23 5.55 11.81
C ALA A 258 7.73 4.70 10.63
N GLY A 259 6.86 4.39 9.67
CA GLY A 259 7.26 3.68 8.44
C GLY A 259 7.99 4.60 7.47
N PHE A 260 7.43 4.77 6.28
CA PHE A 260 7.92 5.69 5.25
C PHE A 260 6.77 6.20 4.39
N ASN A 261 6.96 7.32 3.71
CA ASN A 261 6.03 7.83 2.74
C ASN A 261 6.40 7.39 1.33
N ILE A 262 5.38 7.28 0.48
CA ILE A 262 5.48 6.97 -0.94
C ILE A 262 4.75 8.07 -1.71
N SER A 263 5.34 8.57 -2.79
CA SER A 263 4.63 9.47 -3.70
C SER A 263 5.07 9.23 -5.12
N ALA A 264 4.10 9.01 -6.02
CA ALA A 264 4.38 9.05 -7.44
C ALA A 264 4.77 10.46 -7.85
N ASN A 265 5.78 10.55 -8.71
CA ASN A 265 6.26 11.79 -9.30
C ASN A 265 6.95 11.45 -10.62
N LYS A 266 6.75 12.25 -11.68
CA LYS A 266 7.36 12.02 -13.00
C LYS A 266 8.89 11.90 -12.98
N ASN A 267 9.55 12.46 -11.96
CA ASN A 267 11.00 12.42 -11.74
C ASN A 267 11.41 11.45 -10.60
N GLY A 268 10.50 10.60 -10.12
CA GLY A 268 10.71 9.72 -8.97
C GLY A 268 11.87 8.73 -9.13
N CYS A 269 12.44 8.27 -8.03
CA CYS A 269 13.63 7.41 -8.06
C CYS A 269 13.34 6.00 -8.62
N PHE A 270 12.24 5.37 -8.18
CA PHE A 270 11.86 4.01 -8.54
C PHE A 270 10.70 4.02 -9.54
N SER A 271 10.44 2.88 -10.18
CA SER A 271 9.34 2.76 -11.15
C SER A 271 8.56 1.47 -11.01
N PHE A 272 7.28 1.52 -11.34
CA PHE A 272 6.40 0.37 -11.52
C PHE A 272 5.64 0.52 -12.83
N THR A 273 5.02 -0.56 -13.30
CA THR A 273 4.19 -0.52 -14.50
C THR A 273 2.71 -0.48 -14.13
N ARG A 274 1.97 0.43 -14.75
CA ARG A 274 0.51 0.55 -14.67
C ARG A 274 -0.04 0.66 -16.08
N ALA A 275 -0.92 -0.27 -16.47
CA ALA A 275 -1.56 -0.27 -17.80
C ALA A 275 -0.55 -0.15 -18.97
N GLY A 276 0.64 -0.73 -18.83
CA GLY A 276 1.71 -0.66 -19.84
C GLY A 276 2.60 0.59 -19.76
N GLU A 277 2.26 1.57 -18.92
CA GLU A 277 3.06 2.78 -18.72
C GLU A 277 4.00 2.62 -17.52
N SER A 278 5.21 3.18 -17.63
CA SER A 278 6.16 3.28 -16.52
C SER A 278 5.83 4.50 -15.68
N VAL A 279 5.40 4.27 -14.44
CA VAL A 279 5.09 5.32 -13.45
C VAL A 279 6.20 5.34 -12.42
N ARG A 280 6.69 6.53 -12.09
CA ARG A 280 7.82 6.72 -11.17
C ARG A 280 7.35 7.19 -9.80
N PHE A 281 8.09 6.83 -8.75
CA PHE A 281 7.80 7.19 -7.37
C PHE A 281 9.05 7.36 -6.51
N ASP A 282 8.87 8.11 -5.43
CA ASP A 282 9.85 8.30 -4.36
C ASP A 282 9.40 7.60 -3.08
N ILE A 283 10.37 7.29 -2.22
CA ILE A 283 10.14 6.92 -0.82
C ILE A 283 10.94 7.81 0.12
N SER A 284 10.42 8.10 1.31
CA SER A 284 11.09 8.91 2.34
C SER A 284 10.75 8.47 3.76
N LEU A 285 11.69 8.57 4.70
CA LEU A 285 11.40 8.41 6.14
C LEU A 285 10.77 9.66 6.78
N SER A 286 10.72 10.78 6.07
CA SER A 286 10.08 12.01 6.54
C SER A 286 8.60 12.03 6.18
N ASP A 287 7.76 12.35 7.16
CA ASP A 287 6.38 12.76 6.92
C ASP A 287 6.28 14.09 6.19
N LEU A 288 5.11 14.36 5.63
CA LEU A 288 4.83 15.65 5.02
C LEU A 288 4.82 16.72 6.11
N GLU A 289 5.80 17.62 6.05
CA GLU A 289 5.91 18.75 6.97
C GLU A 289 5.02 19.92 6.49
N PRO A 290 4.59 20.82 7.40
CA PRO A 290 4.02 22.10 7.01
C PRO A 290 4.98 22.89 6.13
N ASP A 291 4.43 23.65 5.18
CA ASP A 291 5.23 24.57 4.38
C ASP A 291 5.76 25.69 5.30
N PRO A 292 7.09 25.91 5.39
CA PRO A 292 7.63 26.99 6.22
C PRO A 292 7.17 28.38 5.76
N ALA A 293 6.81 28.55 4.48
CA ALA A 293 6.25 29.79 3.96
C ALA A 293 4.73 29.92 4.22
N ASN A 294 4.05 28.81 4.51
CA ASN A 294 2.62 28.78 4.84
C ASN A 294 2.33 27.64 5.84
N PRO A 295 2.53 27.86 7.15
CA PRO A 295 2.52 26.78 8.16
C PRO A 295 1.11 26.25 8.48
N SER A 296 0.07 26.71 7.79
CA SER A 296 -1.28 26.15 7.91
C SER A 296 -1.27 24.70 7.45
N TYR A 297 -1.79 23.80 8.30
CA TYR A 297 -2.28 22.52 7.81
C TYR A 297 -3.44 22.81 6.86
N GLY A 298 -3.51 22.13 5.72
CA GLY A 298 -4.62 22.28 4.79
C GLY A 298 -5.91 21.78 5.45
N ASP A 299 -6.68 22.70 6.03
CA ASP A 299 -8.04 22.46 6.54
C ASP A 299 -9.01 22.10 5.39
#